data_AF-A0AAD1NWS2-F1
#
_entry.id   AF-A0AAD1NWS2-F1
#
_cell.length_a   1.000
_cell.length_b   1.000
_cell.length_c   1.000
_cell.angle_alpha   90.00
_cell.angle_beta   90.00
_cell.angle_gamma   90.00
#
_symmetry.space_group_name_H-M   'P 1'
#
loop_
_entity.id
_entity.type
_entity.pdbx_description
1 polymer ?
#
loop_
_entity_poly.entity_id
_entity_poly.type
_entity_poly.pdbx_seq_one_letter_code
_entity_poly.pdbx_strand_id
1 'polypeptide(L)'
;MTRHYLSKRGDDDPQARFTADRIEAVRRLGDVAHQEGCEFVVVAGDVFETQNVSAQIIARACEAMASIDIPVYLLPGNHDSLEPGCLWDGQDFLRRCPSNVHVLRDQAETQVTNGNGLVIATIVAAPLTTRHPSTDPLAKLAMSLKPTETPRILVGHGQLEGLSGDTRDALISRSPSTKRLPEERCTTWRWGTAT
;
A
#
# COMPACT_ATOMS: atom_id res chain seq x y z
N MET A 1 -8.99 -4.17 28.20
CA MET A 1 -9.18 -4.74 26.85
C MET A 1 -8.21 -5.89 26.72
N THR A 2 -8.72 -7.10 26.83
CA THR A 2 -7.91 -8.32 26.99
C THR A 2 -7.43 -8.76 25.61
N ARG A 3 -6.11 -8.64 25.36
CA ARG A 3 -5.48 -9.11 24.11
C ARG A 3 -5.51 -10.64 24.09
N HIS A 4 -6.10 -11.23 23.06
CA HIS A 4 -6.01 -12.67 22.83
C HIS A 4 -4.60 -12.99 22.31
N TYR A 5 -3.72 -13.43 23.21
CA TYR A 5 -2.39 -13.90 22.86
C TYR A 5 -2.51 -15.25 22.12
N LEU A 6 -1.89 -15.33 20.94
CA LEU A 6 -1.56 -16.60 20.29
C LEU A 6 -0.83 -17.47 21.31
N SER A 7 -1.35 -18.67 21.57
CA SER A 7 -0.80 -19.58 22.57
C SER A 7 0.61 -20.01 22.18
N LYS A 8 1.57 -19.98 23.11
CA LYS A 8 2.89 -20.61 22.92
C LYS A 8 2.70 -22.09 22.60
N ARG A 9 3.29 -22.57 21.50
CA ARG A 9 3.56 -24.00 21.27
C ARG A 9 5.08 -24.18 21.40
N GLY A 10 5.55 -24.57 22.59
CA GLY A 10 6.99 -24.76 22.87
C GLY A 10 7.75 -23.43 23.10
N ASP A 11 9.03 -23.40 22.71
CA ASP A 11 9.95 -22.23 22.81
C ASP A 11 9.74 -21.18 21.70
N ASP A 12 8.79 -21.41 20.78
CA ASP A 12 8.49 -20.47 19.70
C ASP A 12 7.78 -19.20 20.23
N ASP A 13 8.34 -18.03 19.92
CA ASP A 13 7.69 -16.73 20.08
C ASP A 13 6.67 -16.50 18.95
N PRO A 14 5.35 -16.51 19.23
CA PRO A 14 4.31 -16.32 18.22
C PRO A 14 4.44 -14.99 17.46
N GLN A 15 4.98 -13.95 18.10
CA GLN A 15 5.18 -12.65 17.49
C GLN A 15 6.29 -12.68 16.43
N ALA A 16 7.37 -13.41 16.72
CA ALA A 16 8.48 -13.60 15.79
C ALA A 16 8.04 -14.38 14.55
N ARG A 17 7.19 -15.40 14.73
CA ARG A 17 6.61 -16.17 13.63
C ARG A 17 5.69 -15.33 12.76
N PHE A 18 4.76 -14.59 13.35
CA PHE A 18 3.86 -13.70 12.61
C PHE A 18 4.63 -12.67 11.79
N THR A 19 5.70 -12.09 12.36
CA THR A 19 6.57 -11.16 11.64
C THR A 19 7.28 -11.85 10.48
N ALA A 20 7.79 -13.06 10.66
CA ALA A 20 8.42 -13.83 9.59
C ALA A 20 7.45 -14.15 8.46
N ASP A 21 6.20 -14.55 8.79
CA ASP A 21 5.16 -14.85 7.82
C ASP A 21 4.79 -13.60 6.98
N ARG A 22 4.72 -12.41 7.58
CA ARG A 22 4.49 -11.15 6.84
C ARG A 22 5.63 -10.85 5.86
N ILE A 23 6.88 -11.06 6.26
CA ILE A 23 8.04 -10.87 5.36
C ILE A 23 8.01 -11.90 4.23
N GLU A 24 7.64 -13.13 4.53
CA GLU A 24 7.51 -14.17 3.52
C GLU A 24 6.37 -13.91 2.52
N ALA A 25 5.27 -13.31 2.98
CA ALA A 25 4.20 -12.85 2.09
C ALA A 25 4.69 -11.84 1.04
N VAL A 26 5.64 -10.96 1.40
CA VAL A 26 6.26 -10.02 0.45
C VAL A 26 7.06 -10.76 -0.63
N ARG A 27 7.78 -11.83 -0.27
CA ARG A 27 8.51 -12.64 -1.26
C ARG A 27 7.55 -13.35 -2.22
N ARG A 28 6.51 -13.98 -1.67
CA ARG A 28 5.48 -14.66 -2.46
C ARG A 28 4.73 -13.70 -3.39
N LEU A 29 4.54 -12.45 -2.99
CA LEU A 29 4.00 -11.42 -3.87
C LEU A 29 4.89 -11.21 -5.10
N GLY A 30 6.21 -11.21 -4.92
CA GLY A 30 7.18 -11.20 -6.03
C GLY A 30 7.03 -12.40 -6.95
N ASP A 31 6.92 -13.61 -6.39
CA ASP A 31 6.74 -14.84 -7.17
C ASP A 31 5.47 -14.80 -8.02
N VAL A 32 4.35 -14.37 -7.42
CA VAL A 32 3.07 -14.22 -8.12
C VAL A 32 3.17 -13.16 -9.21
N ALA A 33 3.77 -12.00 -8.90
CA ALA A 33 3.93 -10.93 -9.88
C ALA A 33 4.79 -11.37 -11.08
N HIS A 34 5.82 -12.18 -10.85
CA HIS A 34 6.62 -12.77 -11.90
C HIS A 34 5.82 -13.78 -12.74
N GLN A 35 5.08 -14.69 -12.09
CA GLN A 35 4.25 -15.69 -12.77
C GLN A 35 3.17 -15.06 -13.66
N GLU A 36 2.57 -13.98 -13.21
CA GLU A 36 1.54 -13.23 -13.93
C GLU A 36 2.11 -12.21 -14.94
N GLY A 37 3.44 -12.12 -15.07
CA GLY A 37 4.09 -11.19 -16.00
C GLY A 37 3.79 -9.71 -15.69
N CYS A 38 3.67 -9.37 -14.41
CA CYS A 38 3.41 -8.00 -13.97
C CYS A 38 4.60 -7.08 -14.28
N GLU A 39 4.32 -5.86 -14.72
CA GLU A 39 5.32 -4.83 -14.99
C GLU A 39 5.70 -4.01 -13.74
N PHE A 40 4.83 -4.00 -12.72
CA PHE A 40 5.02 -3.32 -11.44
C PHE A 40 4.01 -3.80 -10.40
N VAL A 41 4.26 -3.46 -9.13
CA VAL A 41 3.37 -3.74 -7.99
C VAL A 41 3.01 -2.44 -7.29
N VAL A 42 1.76 -2.32 -6.83
CA VAL A 42 1.32 -1.22 -5.95
C VAL A 42 0.73 -1.80 -4.66
N VAL A 43 1.27 -1.39 -3.51
CA VAL A 43 0.77 -1.74 -2.18
C VAL A 43 -0.05 -0.55 -1.64
N ALA A 44 -1.35 -0.74 -1.46
CA ALA A 44 -2.32 0.32 -1.17
C ALA A 44 -2.53 0.60 0.34
N GLY A 45 -1.44 0.81 1.10
CA GLY A 45 -1.51 1.17 2.52
C GLY A 45 -1.08 0.07 3.48
N ASP A 46 -0.85 0.49 4.74
CA ASP A 46 -0.51 -0.34 5.89
C ASP A 46 0.61 -1.37 5.59
N VAL A 47 1.69 -0.89 4.96
CA VAL A 47 2.90 -1.69 4.69
C VAL A 47 3.50 -2.17 6.01
N PHE A 48 3.57 -1.27 6.99
CA PHE A 48 3.98 -1.56 8.35
C PHE A 48 2.81 -1.42 9.34
N GLU A 49 2.73 -2.35 10.28
CA GLU A 49 1.69 -2.39 11.33
C GLU A 49 1.78 -1.23 12.33
N THR A 50 2.92 -0.57 12.43
CA THR A 50 3.16 0.55 13.35
C THR A 50 4.25 1.47 12.84
N GLN A 51 4.26 2.72 13.30
CA GLN A 51 5.36 3.66 13.08
C GLN A 51 6.68 3.24 13.75
N ASN A 52 6.63 2.54 14.89
CA ASN A 52 7.83 2.17 15.65
C ASN A 52 8.30 0.75 15.30
N VAL A 53 8.99 0.64 14.18
CA VAL A 53 9.51 -0.63 13.65
C VAL A 53 11.00 -0.75 13.99
N SER A 54 11.43 -1.93 14.43
CA SER A 54 12.85 -2.16 14.69
C SER A 54 13.66 -2.14 13.39
N ALA A 55 14.91 -1.68 13.47
CA ALA A 55 15.83 -1.66 12.32
C ALA A 55 15.99 -3.04 11.65
N GLN A 56 15.89 -4.13 12.43
CA GLN A 56 15.96 -5.49 11.92
C GLN A 56 14.74 -5.85 11.04
N ILE A 57 13.54 -5.43 11.44
CA ILE A 57 12.33 -5.66 10.64
C ILE A 57 12.37 -4.81 9.37
N ILE A 58 12.78 -3.54 9.46
CA ILE A 58 12.98 -2.68 8.29
C ILE A 58 13.97 -3.32 7.32
N ALA A 59 15.12 -3.80 7.80
CA ALA A 59 16.11 -4.47 6.96
C ALA A 59 15.53 -5.69 6.23
N ARG A 60 14.83 -6.57 6.94
CA ARG A 60 14.21 -7.77 6.35
C ARG A 60 13.12 -7.41 5.33
N ALA A 61 12.34 -6.36 5.59
CA ALA A 61 11.32 -5.89 4.65
C ALA A 61 11.96 -5.31 3.39
N CYS A 62 12.98 -4.47 3.52
CA CYS A 62 13.74 -3.94 2.39
C CYS A 62 14.41 -5.06 1.58
N GLU A 63 14.99 -6.06 2.22
CA GLU A 63 15.57 -7.23 1.54
C GLU A 63 14.52 -8.05 0.77
N ALA A 64 13.34 -8.28 1.37
CA ALA A 64 12.26 -8.99 0.70
C ALA A 64 11.65 -8.18 -0.47
N MET A 65 11.57 -6.86 -0.36
CA MET A 65 11.16 -6.01 -1.47
C MET A 65 12.23 -5.92 -2.56
N ALA A 66 13.52 -5.95 -2.18
CA ALA A 66 14.64 -5.95 -3.13
C ALA A 66 14.68 -7.23 -3.98
N SER A 67 14.15 -8.36 -3.49
CA SER A 67 14.04 -9.59 -4.29
C SER A 67 12.90 -9.57 -5.30
N ILE A 68 12.11 -8.49 -5.37
CA ILE A 68 11.07 -8.32 -6.39
C ILE A 68 11.71 -7.60 -7.58
N ASP A 69 11.90 -8.30 -8.71
CA ASP A 69 12.65 -7.80 -9.88
C ASP A 69 11.93 -6.70 -10.70
N ILE A 70 10.82 -6.16 -10.18
CA ILE A 70 10.00 -5.12 -10.80
C ILE A 70 9.76 -3.96 -9.83
N PRO A 71 9.39 -2.77 -10.31
CA PRO A 71 9.08 -1.62 -9.45
C PRO A 71 7.96 -1.92 -8.45
N VAL A 72 8.16 -1.52 -7.20
CA VAL A 72 7.19 -1.65 -6.10
C VAL A 72 6.85 -0.27 -5.56
N TYR A 73 5.60 0.14 -5.71
CA TYR A 73 5.09 1.41 -5.22
C TYR A 73 4.34 1.21 -3.90
N LEU A 74 4.75 1.92 -2.87
CA LEU A 74 4.21 1.81 -1.52
C LEU A 74 3.38 3.05 -1.21
N LEU A 75 2.07 2.87 -1.00
CA LEU A 75 1.22 3.92 -0.45
C LEU A 75 1.24 3.83 1.09
N PRO A 76 1.62 4.89 1.82
CA PRO A 76 1.39 5.00 3.26
C PRO A 76 -0.09 4.95 3.66
N GLY A 77 -0.43 4.09 4.62
CA GLY A 77 -1.77 3.91 5.17
C GLY A 77 -1.93 4.52 6.57
N ASN A 78 -2.83 3.95 7.38
CA ASN A 78 -3.13 4.46 8.72
C ASN A 78 -1.99 4.17 9.70
N HIS A 79 -1.45 2.96 9.64
CA HIS A 79 -0.49 2.44 10.60
C HIS A 79 0.93 2.97 10.41
N ASP A 80 1.24 3.36 9.18
CA ASP A 80 2.49 3.91 8.69
C ASP A 80 2.28 5.24 7.96
N SER A 81 1.34 6.06 8.45
CA SER A 81 1.04 7.38 7.87
C SER A 81 2.26 8.32 7.82
N LEU A 82 2.20 9.36 6.99
CA LEU A 82 3.24 10.37 6.84
C LEU A 82 3.22 11.45 7.95
N GLU A 83 2.95 11.04 9.19
CA GLU A 83 3.01 11.91 10.36
C GLU A 83 4.46 12.44 10.59
N PRO A 84 4.65 13.62 11.19
CA PRO A 84 5.99 14.09 11.52
C PRO A 84 6.77 13.06 12.36
N GLY A 85 7.96 12.67 11.88
CA GLY A 85 8.76 11.62 12.51
C GLY A 85 8.30 10.20 12.14
N CYS A 86 7.55 10.03 11.06
CA CYS A 86 7.15 8.72 10.53
C CYS A 86 8.35 7.83 10.19
N LEU A 87 8.10 6.52 10.11
CA LEU A 87 9.14 5.53 9.79
C LEU A 87 9.84 5.79 8.46
N TRP A 88 9.14 6.38 7.48
CA TRP A 88 9.64 6.63 6.13
C TRP A 88 10.75 7.68 6.09
N ASP A 89 10.83 8.55 7.10
CA ASP A 89 11.92 9.52 7.29
C ASP A 89 13.05 8.97 8.17
N GLY A 90 12.86 7.77 8.73
CA GLY A 90 13.84 7.10 9.56
C GLY A 90 15.06 6.68 8.76
N GLN A 91 16.24 6.93 9.32
CA GLN A 91 17.52 6.57 8.70
C GLN A 91 17.67 5.07 8.41
N ASP A 92 16.98 4.21 9.18
CA ASP A 92 16.99 2.77 8.94
C ASP A 92 16.26 2.39 7.65
N PHE A 93 15.18 3.10 7.30
CA PHE A 93 14.51 2.92 6.02
C PHE A 93 15.29 3.58 4.89
N LEU A 94 15.64 4.87 5.03
CA LEU A 94 16.28 5.65 3.96
C LEU A 94 17.60 5.03 3.46
N ARG A 95 18.40 4.43 4.35
CA ARG A 95 19.67 3.78 3.95
C ARG A 95 19.50 2.40 3.33
N ARG A 96 18.35 1.75 3.55
CA ARG A 96 18.11 0.36 3.16
C ARG A 96 17.08 0.22 2.05
N CYS A 97 16.30 1.26 1.78
CA CYS A 97 15.29 1.28 0.73
C CYS A 97 15.95 0.91 -0.61
N PRO A 98 15.55 -0.21 -1.22
CA PRO A 98 16.16 -0.64 -2.47
C PRO A 98 15.66 0.26 -3.62
N SER A 99 16.41 0.28 -4.73
CA SER A 99 16.13 1.19 -5.85
C SER A 99 14.85 0.89 -6.61
N ASN A 100 14.32 -0.32 -6.50
CA ASN A 100 13.04 -0.73 -7.08
C ASN A 100 11.83 -0.32 -6.22
N VAL A 101 12.04 0.21 -5.00
CA VAL A 101 10.97 0.62 -4.10
C VAL A 101 10.76 2.12 -4.16
N HIS A 102 9.51 2.53 -4.38
CA HIS A 102 9.08 3.91 -4.49
C HIS A 102 7.98 4.19 -3.47
N VAL A 103 8.27 5.00 -2.45
CA VAL A 103 7.24 5.44 -1.51
C VAL A 103 6.44 6.58 -2.14
N LEU A 104 5.12 6.43 -2.23
CA LEU A 104 4.20 7.43 -2.77
C LEU A 104 3.88 8.46 -1.68
N ARG A 105 4.69 9.52 -1.59
CA ARG A 105 4.70 10.44 -0.44
C ARG A 105 3.83 11.68 -0.59
N ASP A 106 3.35 11.96 -1.78
CA ASP A 106 2.51 13.11 -2.06
C ASP A 106 1.38 12.74 -3.02
N GLN A 107 0.57 13.74 -3.36
CA GLN A 107 -0.55 13.58 -4.29
C GLN A 107 -0.15 13.80 -5.75
N ALA A 108 1.15 13.70 -6.09
CA ALA A 108 1.62 13.88 -7.44
C ALA A 108 1.37 12.65 -8.32
N GLU A 109 1.43 12.88 -9.63
CA GLU A 109 1.42 11.83 -10.62
C GLU A 109 2.80 11.17 -10.69
N THR A 110 2.87 9.87 -10.51
CA THR A 110 4.08 9.06 -10.68
C THR A 110 3.95 8.25 -11.97
N GLN A 111 4.82 8.50 -12.94
CA GLN A 111 4.86 7.71 -14.16
C GLN A 111 5.50 6.35 -13.89
N VAL A 112 4.87 5.30 -14.40
CA VAL A 112 5.38 3.93 -14.37
C VAL A 112 5.88 3.60 -15.76
N THR A 113 7.14 3.20 -15.85
CA THR A 113 7.78 2.81 -17.11
C THR A 113 8.10 1.32 -17.12
N ASN A 114 7.95 0.68 -18.27
CA ASN A 114 8.46 -0.68 -18.46
C ASN A 114 9.99 -0.71 -18.56
N GLY A 115 10.56 -1.92 -18.71
CA GLY A 115 12.01 -2.13 -18.88
C GLY A 115 12.64 -1.43 -20.10
N ASN A 116 11.83 -0.96 -21.05
CA ASN A 116 12.28 -0.21 -22.23
C ASN A 116 12.15 1.32 -22.07
N GLY A 117 11.72 1.80 -20.89
CA GLY A 117 11.52 3.22 -20.61
C GLY A 117 10.22 3.81 -21.18
N LEU A 118 9.31 2.99 -21.71
CA LEU A 118 8.00 3.44 -22.17
C LEU A 118 7.05 3.62 -20.99
N VAL A 119 6.36 4.76 -20.91
CA VAL A 119 5.33 5.00 -19.88
C VAL A 119 4.11 4.10 -20.15
N ILE A 120 3.85 3.17 -19.25
CA ILE A 120 2.76 2.19 -19.34
C ILE A 120 1.57 2.55 -18.45
N ALA A 121 1.79 3.32 -17.39
CA ALA A 121 0.75 3.78 -16.47
C ALA A 121 1.17 5.06 -15.75
N THR A 122 0.19 5.75 -15.17
CA THR A 122 0.40 6.85 -14.23
C THR A 122 -0.31 6.55 -12.92
N ILE A 123 0.43 6.51 -11.82
CA ILE A 123 -0.12 6.37 -10.46
C ILE A 123 -0.43 7.77 -9.92
N VAL A 124 -1.65 7.95 -9.41
CA VAL A 124 -2.04 9.12 -8.63
C VAL A 124 -2.32 8.65 -7.23
N ALA A 125 -1.45 9.04 -6.30
CA ALA A 125 -1.49 8.57 -4.93
C ALA A 125 -2.26 9.53 -4.02
N ALA A 126 -2.87 8.98 -2.98
CA ALA A 126 -3.44 9.76 -1.88
C ALA A 126 -2.96 9.18 -0.54
N PRO A 127 -1.68 9.40 -0.19
CA PRO A 127 -1.12 8.85 1.03
C PRO A 127 -1.77 9.49 2.24
N LEU A 128 -1.91 8.72 3.33
CA LEU A 128 -2.42 9.26 4.58
C LEU A 128 -1.31 10.00 5.33
N THR A 129 -1.58 11.24 5.70
CA THR A 129 -0.66 12.09 6.48
C THR A 129 -0.94 12.06 7.98
N THR A 130 -1.97 11.32 8.39
CA THR A 130 -2.33 11.06 9.79
C THR A 130 -2.94 9.67 9.91
N ARG A 131 -2.79 9.04 11.08
CA ARG A 131 -3.41 7.74 11.42
C ARG A 131 -4.94 7.76 11.39
N HIS A 132 -5.54 8.92 11.64
CA HIS A 132 -6.99 9.07 11.76
C HIS A 132 -7.49 10.16 10.81
N PRO A 133 -7.52 9.88 9.50
CA PRO A 133 -8.05 10.83 8.53
C PRO A 133 -9.53 11.09 8.81
N SER A 134 -9.92 12.36 8.81
CA SER A 134 -11.32 12.79 9.01
C SER A 134 -12.08 13.04 7.70
N THR A 135 -11.39 12.89 6.56
CA THR A 135 -11.92 13.18 5.22
C THR A 135 -11.45 12.15 4.22
N ASP A 136 -12.26 11.88 3.19
CA ASP A 136 -11.90 11.03 2.06
C ASP A 136 -10.61 11.53 1.36
N PRO A 137 -9.52 10.75 1.38
CA PRO A 137 -8.25 11.13 0.77
C PRO A 137 -8.33 11.21 -0.77
N LEU A 138 -9.29 10.51 -1.39
CA LEU A 138 -9.47 10.43 -2.83
C LEU A 138 -10.39 11.50 -3.40
N ALA A 139 -11.26 12.10 -2.59
CA ALA A 139 -12.34 12.96 -3.07
C ALA A 139 -11.86 14.12 -3.97
N LYS A 140 -10.87 14.89 -3.52
CA LYS A 140 -10.33 16.02 -4.30
C LYS A 140 -9.62 15.56 -5.57
N LEU A 141 -8.85 14.47 -5.48
CA LEU A 141 -8.09 13.93 -6.59
C LEU A 141 -9.02 13.41 -7.67
N ALA A 142 -9.97 12.55 -7.31
CA ALA A 142 -10.95 11.98 -8.24
C ALA A 142 -11.73 13.06 -9.01
N MET A 143 -12.05 14.20 -8.38
CA MET A 143 -12.71 15.32 -9.05
C MET A 143 -11.83 16.06 -10.07
N SER A 144 -10.51 16.06 -9.86
CA SER A 144 -9.54 16.78 -10.70
C SER A 144 -9.03 15.96 -11.88
N LEU A 145 -9.18 14.63 -11.84
CA LEU A 145 -8.69 13.74 -12.89
C LEU A 145 -9.45 13.95 -14.21
N LYS A 146 -8.67 13.94 -15.30
CA LYS A 146 -9.15 14.02 -16.68
C LYS A 146 -8.85 12.72 -17.43
N PRO A 147 -9.64 12.31 -18.42
CA PRO A 147 -9.30 11.16 -19.27
C PRO A 147 -7.89 11.29 -19.87
N THR A 148 -7.19 10.17 -19.98
CA THR A 148 -5.86 10.04 -20.59
C THR A 148 -5.80 8.82 -21.50
N GLU A 149 -4.90 8.86 -22.48
CA GLU A 149 -4.62 7.72 -23.36
C GLU A 149 -3.90 6.59 -22.60
N THR A 150 -2.92 6.96 -21.77
CA THR A 150 -2.24 6.03 -20.87
C THR A 150 -3.12 5.72 -19.64
N PRO A 151 -3.19 4.46 -19.19
CA PRO A 151 -3.90 4.09 -17.96
C PRO A 151 -3.48 4.95 -16.77
N ARG A 152 -4.47 5.47 -16.02
CA ARG A 152 -4.25 6.16 -14.76
C ARG A 152 -4.84 5.36 -13.61
N ILE A 153 -4.03 5.12 -12.58
CA ILE A 153 -4.37 4.33 -11.41
C ILE A 153 -4.44 5.28 -10.21
N LEU A 154 -5.65 5.51 -9.70
CA LEU A 154 -5.85 6.27 -8.46
C LEU A 154 -5.74 5.32 -7.27
N VAL A 155 -4.84 5.61 -6.34
CA VAL A 155 -4.53 4.72 -5.20
C VAL A 155 -4.74 5.49 -3.90
N GLY A 156 -5.61 4.95 -3.04
CA GLY A 156 -5.88 5.49 -1.71
C GLY A 156 -6.05 4.36 -0.72
N HIS A 157 -5.88 4.68 0.57
CA HIS A 157 -6.06 3.74 1.66
C HIS A 157 -7.26 4.12 2.52
N GLY A 158 -8.13 3.15 2.81
CA GLY A 158 -9.32 3.34 3.62
C GLY A 158 -10.45 2.38 3.26
N GLN A 159 -11.46 2.31 4.11
CA GLN A 159 -12.67 1.55 3.82
C GLN A 159 -13.53 2.28 2.78
N LEU A 160 -13.99 1.55 1.76
CA LEU A 160 -14.91 2.08 0.76
C LEU A 160 -16.37 1.89 1.18
N GLU A 161 -17.18 2.94 1.01
CA GLU A 161 -18.62 2.91 1.24
C GLU A 161 -19.27 1.69 0.56
N GLY A 162 -20.11 0.96 1.31
CA GLY A 162 -20.87 -0.18 0.79
C GLY A 162 -20.03 -1.44 0.45
N LEU A 163 -18.71 -1.45 0.71
CA LEU A 163 -17.90 -2.69 0.71
C LEU A 163 -17.71 -3.25 2.12
N SER A 164 -17.64 -2.39 3.14
CA SER A 164 -17.79 -2.78 4.55
C SER A 164 -19.29 -2.87 4.86
N GLY A 165 -19.70 -3.87 5.64
CA GLY A 165 -21.11 -4.08 6.00
C GLY A 165 -21.76 -2.94 6.80
N ASP A 166 -20.98 -1.96 7.23
CA ASP A 166 -21.47 -0.74 7.89
C ASP A 166 -20.95 0.50 7.14
N THR A 167 -21.86 1.35 6.68
CA THR A 167 -21.54 2.59 5.96
C THR A 167 -21.00 3.69 6.88
N ARG A 168 -21.12 3.55 8.21
CA ARG A 168 -20.68 4.57 9.18
C ARG A 168 -19.16 4.65 9.34
N ASP A 169 -18.45 3.59 8.99
CA ASP A 169 -16.98 3.49 9.12
C ASP A 169 -16.23 3.70 7.79
N ALA A 170 -16.97 4.04 6.72
CA ALA A 170 -16.39 4.23 5.42
C ALA A 170 -15.67 5.59 5.31
N LEU A 171 -14.39 5.55 4.98
CA LEU A 171 -13.57 6.73 4.76
C LEU A 171 -13.64 7.22 3.31
N ILE A 172 -13.76 6.30 2.35
CA ILE A 172 -13.74 6.58 0.92
C ILE A 172 -15.15 6.52 0.37
N SER A 173 -15.61 7.59 -0.30
CA SER A 173 -16.92 7.59 -0.94
C SER A 173 -16.89 6.94 -2.32
N ARG A 174 -17.95 6.18 -2.66
CA ARG A 174 -18.15 5.66 -4.03
C ARG A 174 -18.64 6.71 -5.02
N SER A 175 -19.31 7.74 -4.53
CA SER A 175 -20.05 8.69 -5.37
C SER A 175 -19.19 9.56 -6.31
N PRO A 176 -17.93 9.92 -5.98
CA PRO A 176 -17.05 10.66 -6.90
C PRO A 176 -16.34 9.75 -7.91
N SER A 177 -16.06 8.49 -7.53
CA SER A 177 -15.26 7.54 -8.31
C SER A 177 -16.04 6.85 -9.44
N THR A 178 -17.33 6.58 -9.23
CA THR A 178 -18.17 5.88 -10.24
C THR A 178 -18.90 6.80 -11.21
N LYS A 179 -19.18 8.07 -10.86
CA LYS A 179 -19.93 8.98 -11.74
C LYS A 179 -19.15 9.49 -12.96
N ARG A 180 -17.83 9.32 -13.01
CA ARG A 180 -16.96 9.85 -14.09
C ARG A 180 -16.12 8.82 -14.82
N LEU A 181 -16.04 7.60 -14.31
CA LEU A 181 -15.36 6.50 -14.97
C LEU A 181 -16.43 5.54 -15.50
N PRO A 182 -16.43 5.18 -16.80
CA PRO A 182 -17.28 4.09 -17.26
C PRO A 182 -17.05 2.87 -16.36
N GLU A 183 -18.10 2.14 -15.98
CA GLU A 183 -18.02 0.99 -15.07
C GLU A 183 -16.95 -0.03 -15.51
N GLU A 184 -16.68 -0.12 -16.81
CA GLU A 184 -15.64 -0.97 -17.42
C GLU A 184 -14.19 -0.53 -17.16
N ARG A 185 -13.95 0.68 -16.63
CA ARG A 185 -12.62 1.26 -16.40
C ARG A 185 -12.29 1.48 -14.92
N CYS A 186 -13.19 1.11 -14.00
CA CYS A 186 -12.99 1.24 -12.56
C CYS A 186 -13.09 -0.14 -11.91
N THR A 187 -11.95 -0.84 -11.77
CA THR A 187 -11.89 -2.09 -11.00
C THR A 187 -11.55 -1.77 -9.55
N THR A 188 -12.48 -2.06 -8.64
CA THR A 188 -12.23 -1.94 -7.19
C THR A 188 -11.78 -3.28 -6.64
N TRP A 189 -10.56 -3.36 -6.12
CA TRP A 189 -10.01 -4.57 -5.53
C TRP A 189 -10.20 -4.58 -4.01
N ARG A 190 -10.77 -5.67 -3.46
CA ARG A 190 -10.89 -5.90 -2.02
C ARG A 190 -9.68 -6.70 -1.53
N TRP A 191 -8.87 -6.13 -0.65
CA TRP A 191 -7.95 -6.91 0.17
C TRP A 191 -8.64 -7.19 1.51
N GLY A 192 -9.12 -8.41 1.69
CA GLY A 192 -9.65 -8.87 2.97
C GLY A 192 -8.55 -9.56 3.74
N THR A 193 -8.31 -9.17 5.00
CA THR A 193 -7.61 -10.05 5.93
C THR A 193 -8.49 -11.28 6.11
N ALA A 194 -7.97 -12.45 5.71
CA ALA A 194 -8.58 -13.72 6.10
C ALA A 194 -8.51 -13.79 7.63
N THR A 195 -9.68 -13.70 8.26
CA THR A 195 -9.89 -13.97 9.70
C THR A 195 -9.49 -15.39 10.05
#